data_AF-A0A7N0V217-F1
#
_entry.id   AF-A0A7N0V217-F1
#
_cell.length_a   1.000
_cell.length_b   1.000
_cell.length_c   1.000
_cell.angle_alpha   90.00
_cell.angle_beta   90.00
_cell.angle_gamma   90.00
#
_symmetry.space_group_name_H-M   'P 1'
#
loop_
_entity.id
_entity.type
_entity.pdbx_description
1 polymer ?
#
loop_
_entity_poly.entity_id
_entity_poly.type
_entity_poly.pdbx_seq_one_letter_code
_entity_poly.pdbx_strand_id
1 'polypeptide(L)'
;MSSSAFPAASTACSIPRSQKRHNALLLYPTSAGTGVSRSLSKSWSRSIKTKRRMEVKCRGIGDFIGGDLLKFDLGQWLSDVEEHKSIAIYPPHEGGYEGRYLNRLRYQGYHFLDLSARGLGDPETTLTKIHPVCPAHVGKQPIARWYYPPEVDYRLSLLPPGSKGLVVWILEAKVLSKAELQFLALLPTLRPNVRVIAECGNWRKFVWKPLKEISGLTAEDGSGT
;
A
#
# COMPACT_ATOMS: atom_id res chain seq x y z
N MET A 1 -2.83 42.04 -41.57
CA MET A 1 -3.23 43.09 -40.62
C MET A 1 -3.53 42.36 -39.33
N SER A 2 -2.51 42.16 -38.50
CA SER A 2 -2.20 42.99 -37.31
C SER A 2 -3.02 42.52 -36.10
N SER A 3 -2.51 42.30 -34.89
CA SER A 3 -1.16 42.32 -34.29
C SER A 3 -1.37 41.81 -32.85
N SER A 4 -0.37 41.11 -32.27
CA SER A 4 0.17 41.22 -30.89
C SER A 4 -0.77 41.46 -29.68
N ALA A 5 -0.58 40.94 -28.47
CA ALA A 5 0.68 40.74 -27.75
C ALA A 5 0.43 39.97 -26.43
N PHE A 6 1.51 39.34 -25.93
CA PHE A 6 1.74 38.94 -24.54
C PHE A 6 1.72 40.14 -23.56
N PRO A 7 1.65 39.88 -22.24
CA PRO A 7 2.86 40.15 -21.45
C PRO A 7 3.20 39.10 -20.38
N ALA A 8 4.48 39.12 -20.02
CA ALA A 8 5.13 38.39 -18.93
C ALA A 8 5.42 39.32 -17.73
N ALA A 9 6.01 38.71 -16.68
CA ALA A 9 6.63 39.26 -15.45
C ALA A 9 5.70 39.36 -14.21
N SER A 10 6.13 39.20 -12.96
CA SER A 10 7.30 38.61 -12.29
C SER A 10 7.08 38.85 -10.78
N THR A 11 7.66 37.99 -9.93
CA THR A 11 8.06 38.25 -8.51
C THR A 11 6.95 38.38 -7.45
N ALA A 12 6.97 37.50 -6.44
CA ALA A 12 7.46 37.82 -5.08
C ALA A 12 6.99 36.78 -4.05
N CYS A 13 7.97 36.24 -3.33
CA CYS A 13 7.84 35.49 -2.09
C CYS A 13 7.29 36.40 -0.98
N SER A 14 6.30 35.95 -0.19
CA SER A 14 6.06 36.50 1.15
C SER A 14 5.30 35.54 2.06
N ILE A 15 5.95 35.25 3.19
CA ILE A 15 5.47 34.49 4.34
C ILE A 15 4.55 35.38 5.18
N PRO A 16 3.38 34.90 5.65
CA PRO A 16 2.68 35.57 6.74
C PRO A 16 3.10 35.00 8.10
N ARG A 17 3.85 35.83 8.82
CA ARG A 17 4.17 35.74 10.25
C ARG A 17 2.95 36.24 11.03
N SER A 18 2.23 35.36 11.73
CA SER A 18 1.18 35.76 12.67
C SER A 18 1.75 35.96 14.08
N GLN A 19 1.15 36.93 14.75
CA GLN A 19 1.65 37.73 15.86
C GLN A 19 0.79 37.47 17.10
N LYS A 20 1.27 37.95 18.26
CA LYS A 20 0.50 38.39 19.45
C LYS A 20 0.08 37.25 20.42
N ARG A 21 0.26 37.34 21.76
CA ARG A 21 0.39 38.52 22.65
C ARG A 21 0.78 38.15 24.10
N HIS A 22 1.45 39.11 24.75
CA HIS A 22 1.33 39.62 26.15
C HIS A 22 1.58 38.70 27.36
N ASN A 23 2.59 38.96 28.20
CA ASN A 23 2.81 40.03 29.21
C ASN A 23 2.27 39.64 30.61
N ALA A 24 3.17 39.49 31.59
CA ALA A 24 2.95 39.93 32.98
C ALA A 24 4.28 39.96 33.75
N LEU A 25 4.66 41.17 34.17
CA LEU A 25 5.67 41.48 35.19
C LEU A 25 5.29 40.88 36.56
N LEU A 26 6.27 40.79 37.48
CA LEU A 26 6.30 41.42 38.83
C LEU A 26 7.50 40.80 39.60
N LEU A 27 8.57 41.57 39.79
CA LEU A 27 8.99 42.28 41.02
C LEU A 27 9.75 41.41 42.05
N TYR A 28 10.96 41.89 42.37
CA TYR A 28 11.89 41.45 43.41
C TYR A 28 11.32 41.66 44.84
N PRO A 29 11.93 41.05 45.88
CA PRO A 29 12.91 41.85 46.63
C PRO A 29 14.12 41.07 47.20
N THR A 30 15.18 41.83 47.39
CA THR A 30 16.38 41.55 48.20
C THR A 30 16.14 41.82 49.68
N SER A 31 16.66 40.99 50.58
CA SER A 31 17.10 41.42 51.92
C SER A 31 18.06 40.42 52.56
N ALA A 32 19.14 40.97 53.13
CA ALA A 32 20.19 40.29 53.87
C ALA A 32 19.73 39.86 55.28
N GLY A 33 20.34 38.79 55.81
CA GLY A 33 20.18 38.35 57.19
C GLY A 33 21.24 37.33 57.60
N THR A 34 22.08 37.72 58.54
CA THR A 34 23.13 36.94 59.24
C THR A 34 22.55 35.79 60.05
N GLY A 35 23.21 34.61 60.07
CA GLY A 35 22.86 33.57 61.03
C GLY A 35 23.52 32.21 60.83
N VAL A 36 24.63 32.01 61.56
CA VAL A 36 25.01 30.77 62.27
C VAL A 36 25.05 29.45 61.49
N SER A 37 26.29 28.94 61.34
CA SER A 37 26.61 27.58 60.95
C SER A 37 26.01 26.55 61.91
N ARG A 38 25.23 25.61 61.36
CA ARG A 38 25.03 24.29 61.95
C ARG A 38 25.17 23.24 60.86
N SER A 39 26.16 22.39 61.06
CA SER A 39 26.44 21.19 60.30
C SER A 39 25.23 20.26 60.28
N LEU A 40 24.74 19.94 59.09
CA LEU A 40 23.90 18.77 58.86
C LEU A 40 24.59 17.88 57.82
N SER A 41 25.04 16.72 58.29
CA SER A 41 25.57 15.62 57.51
C SER A 41 24.55 15.16 56.46
N LYS A 42 24.80 15.47 55.18
CA LYS A 42 24.06 14.87 54.07
C LYS A 42 24.65 13.49 53.78
N SER A 43 24.01 12.46 54.33
CA SER A 43 24.20 11.07 53.94
C SER A 43 23.90 10.91 52.45
N TRP A 44 24.95 10.65 51.66
CA TRP A 44 24.85 10.38 50.24
C TRP A 44 24.46 8.92 50.03
N SER A 45 23.17 8.63 50.04
CA SER A 45 22.65 7.32 49.67
C SER A 45 22.67 7.21 48.14
N ARG A 46 23.68 6.52 47.59
CA ARG A 46 23.69 6.11 46.17
C ARG A 46 22.61 5.04 45.98
N SER A 47 21.44 5.45 45.49
CA SER A 47 20.44 4.50 45.01
C SER A 47 20.96 3.86 43.72
N ILE A 48 21.47 2.63 43.84
CA ILE A 48 21.77 1.76 42.71
C ILE A 48 20.42 1.42 42.06
N LYS A 49 20.06 2.15 41.00
CA LYS A 49 18.95 1.77 40.14
C LYS A 49 19.34 0.48 39.41
N THR A 50 18.96 -0.66 39.97
CA THR A 50 18.97 -1.95 39.27
C THR A 50 18.16 -1.79 37.98
N LYS A 51 18.83 -1.88 36.83
CA LYS A 51 18.18 -1.96 35.52
C LYS A 51 17.22 -3.15 35.57
N ARG A 52 15.91 -2.88 35.63
CA ARG A 52 14.90 -3.91 35.46
C ARG A 52 15.11 -4.51 34.07
N ARG A 53 15.59 -5.76 34.05
CA ARG A 53 15.63 -6.59 32.85
C ARG A 53 14.17 -6.69 32.39
N MET A 54 13.80 -6.00 31.31
CA MET A 54 12.48 -6.15 30.72
C MET A 54 12.41 -7.56 30.14
N GLU A 55 11.85 -8.47 30.92
CA GLU A 55 11.51 -9.80 30.46
C GLU A 55 10.23 -9.67 29.63
N VAL A 56 10.35 -9.79 28.31
CA VAL A 56 9.20 -9.90 27.42
C VAL A 56 8.55 -11.24 27.72
N LYS A 57 7.49 -11.20 28.51
CA LYS A 57 6.75 -12.39 28.92
C LYS A 57 5.78 -12.76 27.79
N CYS A 58 6.17 -13.70 26.93
CA CYS A 58 5.26 -14.30 25.95
C CYS A 58 4.14 -15.02 26.74
N ARG A 59 2.90 -14.53 26.63
CA ARG A 59 1.75 -15.01 27.43
C ARG A 59 1.04 -16.20 26.79
N GLY A 60 1.36 -16.56 25.55
CA GLY A 60 0.81 -17.74 24.88
C GLY A 60 1.50 -18.08 23.55
N ILE A 61 1.06 -19.18 22.91
CA ILE A 61 1.56 -19.62 21.59
C ILE A 61 1.39 -18.53 20.52
N GLY A 62 0.35 -17.70 20.64
CA GLY A 62 0.16 -16.53 19.78
C GLY A 62 1.30 -15.52 19.86
N ASP A 63 1.96 -15.35 21.00
CA ASP A 63 3.12 -14.44 21.10
C ASP A 63 4.40 -15.06 20.52
N PHE A 64 4.46 -16.39 20.43
CA PHE A 64 5.59 -17.13 19.82
C PHE A 64 5.51 -17.21 18.30
N ILE A 65 4.30 -17.30 17.74
CA ILE A 65 4.07 -17.43 16.30
C ILE A 65 3.72 -16.07 15.68
N GLY A 66 3.34 -15.08 16.51
CA GLY A 66 2.70 -13.84 16.09
C GLY A 66 1.19 -14.06 15.96
N GLY A 67 0.41 -13.51 16.89
CA GLY A 67 -1.04 -13.80 17.03
C GLY A 67 -1.86 -13.46 15.79
N ASP A 68 -1.28 -12.70 14.86
CA ASP A 68 -1.88 -12.34 13.58
C ASP A 68 -1.81 -13.48 12.54
N LEU A 69 -0.88 -14.43 12.67
CA LEU A 69 -0.69 -15.56 11.75
C LEU A 69 -1.63 -16.76 12.01
N LEU A 70 -2.32 -16.77 13.15
CA LEU A 70 -3.23 -17.85 13.59
C LEU A 70 -4.71 -17.60 13.25
N LYS A 71 -5.04 -16.58 12.46
CA LYS A 71 -6.45 -16.25 12.15
C LYS A 71 -7.12 -17.31 11.26
N PHE A 72 -8.39 -17.60 11.48
CA PHE A 72 -9.18 -18.50 10.61
C PHE A 72 -9.79 -17.80 9.39
N ASP A 73 -9.20 -16.69 8.98
CA ASP A 73 -9.64 -15.78 7.91
C ASP A 73 -9.48 -16.36 6.49
N LEU A 74 -8.72 -17.45 6.34
CA LEU A 74 -8.47 -18.10 5.05
C LEU A 74 -9.72 -18.66 4.37
N GLY A 75 -10.73 -19.07 5.12
CA GLY A 75 -11.98 -19.58 4.54
C GLY A 75 -12.76 -18.46 3.86
N GLN A 76 -12.94 -17.36 4.59
CA GLN A 76 -13.60 -16.16 4.09
C GLN A 76 -12.86 -15.58 2.87
N TRP A 77 -11.53 -15.51 2.93
CA TRP A 77 -10.71 -15.09 1.81
C TRP A 77 -11.00 -15.87 0.51
N LEU A 78 -11.10 -17.19 0.58
CA LEU A 78 -11.37 -18.01 -0.61
C LEU A 78 -12.77 -17.75 -1.17
N SER A 79 -13.78 -17.67 -0.31
CA SER A 79 -15.14 -17.35 -0.71
C SER A 79 -15.23 -15.97 -1.38
N ASP A 80 -14.60 -14.95 -0.77
CA ASP A 80 -14.62 -13.58 -1.28
C ASP A 80 -13.91 -13.47 -2.64
N VAL A 81 -12.81 -14.20 -2.84
CA VAL A 81 -12.09 -14.26 -4.14
C VAL A 81 -12.98 -14.88 -5.23
N GLU A 82 -13.75 -15.91 -4.89
CA GLU A 82 -14.64 -16.58 -5.84
C GLU A 82 -15.91 -15.74 -6.13
N GLU A 83 -16.44 -15.04 -5.12
CA GLU A 83 -17.63 -14.19 -5.25
C GLU A 83 -17.33 -12.89 -6.01
N HIS A 84 -16.34 -12.11 -5.56
CA HIS A 84 -16.05 -10.80 -6.13
C HIS A 84 -15.21 -10.88 -7.41
N LYS A 85 -14.39 -11.93 -7.56
CA LYS A 85 -13.42 -12.17 -8.66
C LYS A 85 -12.32 -11.13 -8.82
N SER A 86 -12.56 -9.88 -8.44
CA SER A 86 -11.60 -8.77 -8.40
C SER A 86 -11.54 -8.17 -7.00
N ILE A 87 -10.37 -8.24 -6.39
CA ILE A 87 -10.13 -7.82 -5.01
C ILE A 87 -8.96 -6.84 -4.96
N ALA A 88 -9.11 -5.80 -4.15
CA ALA A 88 -8.02 -4.98 -3.68
C ALA A 88 -7.55 -5.45 -2.31
N ILE A 89 -6.24 -5.59 -2.16
CA ILE A 89 -5.61 -5.94 -0.88
C ILE A 89 -4.81 -4.78 -0.33
N TYR A 90 -4.75 -4.73 1.00
CA TYR A 90 -4.01 -3.75 1.78
C TYR A 90 -3.12 -4.50 2.78
N PRO A 91 -1.96 -4.98 2.35
CA PRO A 91 -0.99 -5.63 3.21
C PRO A 91 -0.27 -4.64 4.15
N PRO A 92 0.30 -5.14 5.25
CA PRO A 92 1.15 -4.34 6.13
C PRO A 92 2.54 -4.10 5.53
N HIS A 93 3.21 -3.02 5.99
CA HIS A 93 4.43 -2.51 5.37
C HIS A 93 5.66 -3.42 5.56
N GLU A 94 5.60 -4.31 6.55
CA GLU A 94 6.64 -5.28 6.87
C GLU A 94 6.77 -6.36 5.79
N GLY A 95 5.72 -6.56 4.99
CA GLY A 95 5.65 -7.63 3.98
C GLY A 95 5.51 -9.02 4.62
N GLY A 96 5.38 -10.04 3.76
CA GLY A 96 5.35 -11.45 4.18
C GLY A 96 3.96 -12.01 4.53
N TYR A 97 2.99 -11.17 4.89
CA TYR A 97 1.62 -11.61 5.18
C TYR A 97 0.86 -12.11 3.94
N GLU A 98 1.15 -11.53 2.77
CA GLU A 98 0.53 -11.89 1.48
C GLU A 98 0.74 -13.36 1.13
N GLY A 99 1.94 -13.88 1.38
CA GLY A 99 2.35 -15.23 1.02
C GLY A 99 1.42 -16.30 1.61
N ARG A 100 0.81 -16.04 2.76
CA ARG A 100 -0.16 -16.92 3.40
C ARG A 100 -1.42 -17.12 2.56
N TYR A 101 -2.02 -16.01 2.10
CA TYR A 101 -3.23 -16.01 1.27
C TYR A 101 -2.95 -16.51 -0.14
N LEU A 102 -1.80 -16.11 -0.68
CA LEU A 102 -1.31 -16.52 -1.98
C LEU A 102 -1.06 -18.03 -2.03
N ASN A 103 -0.37 -18.60 -1.04
CA ASN A 103 -0.15 -20.05 -0.95
C ASN A 103 -1.48 -20.81 -0.81
N ARG A 104 -2.45 -20.26 -0.08
CA ARG A 104 -3.76 -20.89 0.06
C ARG A 104 -4.49 -21.02 -1.28
N LEU A 105 -4.42 -19.99 -2.12
CA LEU A 105 -4.94 -20.02 -3.49
C LEU A 105 -4.15 -20.97 -4.40
N ARG A 106 -2.82 -21.03 -4.27
CA ARG A 106 -2.00 -22.02 -5.00
C ARG A 106 -2.43 -23.45 -4.69
N TYR A 107 -2.69 -23.78 -3.42
CA TYR A 107 -3.19 -25.09 -3.03
C TYR A 107 -4.58 -25.43 -3.60
N GLN A 108 -5.39 -24.41 -3.93
CA GLN A 108 -6.68 -24.61 -4.60
C GLN A 108 -6.54 -24.88 -6.10
N GLY A 109 -5.32 -24.87 -6.65
CA GLY A 109 -5.06 -25.10 -8.07
C GLY A 109 -5.18 -23.84 -8.94
N TYR A 110 -5.05 -22.65 -8.34
CA TYR A 110 -4.90 -21.41 -9.10
C TYR A 110 -3.44 -21.21 -9.51
N HIS A 111 -3.23 -20.81 -10.77
CA HIS A 111 -1.92 -20.34 -11.24
C HIS A 111 -1.81 -18.83 -11.11
N PHE A 112 -0.59 -18.35 -10.90
CA PHE A 112 -0.32 -16.94 -10.65
C PHE A 112 0.41 -16.31 -11.82
N LEU A 113 -0.02 -15.11 -12.16
CA LEU A 113 0.70 -14.17 -13.00
C LEU A 113 1.02 -12.95 -12.14
N ASP A 114 2.24 -12.92 -11.61
CA ASP A 114 2.73 -11.85 -10.76
C ASP A 114 3.25 -10.71 -11.64
N LEU A 115 2.64 -9.53 -11.54
CA LEU A 115 2.96 -8.34 -12.34
C LEU A 115 3.21 -7.15 -11.43
N SER A 116 4.13 -6.26 -11.83
CA SER A 116 4.32 -4.97 -11.16
C SER A 116 3.57 -3.88 -11.91
N ALA A 117 2.69 -3.15 -11.22
CA ALA A 117 1.92 -2.05 -11.82
C ALA A 117 2.81 -0.98 -12.46
N ARG A 118 3.97 -0.68 -11.86
CA ARG A 118 4.89 0.36 -12.36
C ARG A 118 5.51 0.02 -13.71
N GLY A 119 5.67 -1.27 -14.01
CA GLY A 119 6.26 -1.75 -15.26
C GLY A 119 5.24 -2.09 -16.34
N LEU A 120 3.95 -2.04 -16.04
CA LEU A 120 2.89 -2.56 -16.91
C LEU A 120 2.49 -1.57 -18.02
N GLY A 121 2.69 -0.27 -17.80
CA GLY A 121 2.13 0.76 -18.68
C GLY A 121 0.61 0.77 -18.59
N ASP A 122 -0.07 0.72 -19.74
CA ASP A 122 -1.53 0.59 -19.78
C ASP A 122 -1.95 -0.88 -19.60
N PRO A 123 -2.71 -1.22 -18.54
CA PRO A 123 -3.12 -2.60 -18.26
C PRO A 123 -4.03 -3.18 -19.34
N GLU A 124 -4.82 -2.36 -20.05
CA GLU A 124 -5.73 -2.87 -21.07
C GLU A 124 -4.93 -3.46 -22.24
N THR A 125 -4.01 -2.66 -22.79
CA THR A 125 -3.17 -3.09 -23.92
C THR A 125 -2.22 -4.21 -23.53
N THR A 126 -1.55 -4.13 -22.38
CA THR A 126 -0.55 -5.13 -21.99
C THR A 126 -1.15 -6.50 -21.67
N LEU A 127 -2.33 -6.55 -21.02
CA LEU A 127 -2.94 -7.82 -20.59
C LEU A 127 -3.72 -8.53 -21.69
N THR A 128 -4.42 -7.78 -22.55
CA THR A 128 -5.40 -8.35 -23.49
C THR A 128 -5.01 -8.24 -24.95
N LYS A 129 -4.12 -7.31 -25.31
CA LYS A 129 -3.74 -7.05 -26.71
C LYS A 129 -2.28 -7.43 -26.94
N ILE A 130 -1.96 -7.61 -28.22
CA ILE A 130 -0.56 -7.69 -28.65
C ILE A 130 0.02 -6.28 -28.54
N HIS A 131 1.08 -6.11 -27.76
CA HIS A 131 1.68 -4.82 -27.53
C HIS A 131 3.15 -4.80 -27.99
N PRO A 132 3.60 -3.71 -28.63
CA PRO A 132 4.99 -3.56 -29.03
C PRO A 132 5.86 -3.11 -27.85
N VAL A 133 6.96 -3.82 -27.63
CA VAL A 133 8.01 -3.46 -26.69
C VAL A 133 9.28 -3.11 -27.47
N CYS A 134 9.86 -1.96 -27.16
CA CYS A 134 11.14 -1.55 -27.71
C CYS A 134 12.26 -1.99 -26.75
N PRO A 135 13.10 -2.98 -27.12
CA PRO A 135 14.26 -3.33 -26.30
C PRO A 135 15.26 -2.16 -26.23
N ALA A 136 16.07 -2.14 -25.18
CA ALA A 136 17.09 -1.12 -24.99
C ALA A 136 18.18 -1.23 -26.07
N HIS A 137 18.19 -0.28 -27.00
CA HIS A 137 19.11 -0.31 -28.16
C HIS A 137 20.51 0.26 -27.87
N VAL A 138 20.69 0.97 -26.74
CA VAL A 138 21.97 1.53 -26.21
C VAL A 138 22.85 2.23 -27.27
N GLY A 139 22.21 2.77 -28.33
CA GLY A 139 22.89 3.42 -29.46
C GLY A 139 23.69 2.50 -30.40
N LYS A 140 23.74 1.18 -30.16
CA LYS A 140 24.50 0.21 -30.98
C LYS A 140 23.62 -0.61 -31.92
N GLN A 141 22.36 -0.80 -31.55
CA GLN A 141 21.39 -1.58 -32.31
C GLN A 141 20.38 -0.67 -33.00
N PRO A 142 19.82 -1.07 -34.16
CA PRO A 142 18.69 -0.37 -34.75
C PRO A 142 17.48 -0.44 -33.81
N ILE A 143 16.56 0.52 -33.94
CA ILE A 143 15.31 0.53 -33.17
C ILE A 143 14.46 -0.66 -33.62
N ALA A 144 14.55 -1.75 -32.87
CA ALA A 144 13.71 -2.91 -33.04
C ALA A 144 12.40 -2.74 -32.23
N ARG A 145 11.35 -3.44 -32.67
CA ARG A 145 10.07 -3.49 -31.98
C ARG A 145 9.62 -4.94 -31.91
N TRP A 146 9.56 -5.48 -30.70
CA TRP A 146 9.15 -6.86 -30.46
C TRP A 146 7.69 -6.87 -30.05
N TYR A 147 6.89 -7.72 -30.68
CA TYR A 147 5.46 -7.83 -30.37
C TYR A 147 5.27 -8.93 -29.36
N TYR A 148 4.87 -8.54 -28.14
CA TYR A 148 4.58 -9.48 -27.08
C TYR A 148 3.13 -9.97 -27.22
N PRO A 149 2.89 -11.28 -27.01
CA PRO A 149 1.54 -11.82 -27.01
C PRO A 149 0.73 -11.24 -25.82
N PRO A 150 -0.60 -11.30 -25.88
CA PRO A 150 -1.45 -10.89 -24.76
C PRO A 150 -1.16 -11.77 -23.54
N GLU A 151 -0.71 -11.16 -22.44
CA GLU A 151 -0.20 -11.91 -21.28
C GLU A 151 -1.26 -12.83 -20.67
N VAL A 152 -2.49 -12.36 -20.49
CA VAL A 152 -3.54 -13.17 -19.86
C VAL A 152 -3.95 -14.33 -20.76
N ASP A 153 -4.23 -14.07 -22.03
CA ASP A 153 -4.72 -15.08 -22.97
C ASP A 153 -3.65 -16.14 -23.28
N TYR A 154 -2.39 -15.71 -23.42
CA TYR A 154 -1.28 -16.62 -23.62
C TYR A 154 -1.09 -17.53 -22.41
N ARG A 155 -1.16 -17.00 -21.18
CA ARG A 155 -1.02 -17.80 -19.95
C ARG A 155 -2.20 -18.75 -19.74
N LEU A 156 -3.40 -18.34 -20.10
CA LEU A 156 -4.58 -19.21 -20.09
C LEU A 156 -4.42 -20.38 -21.07
N SER A 157 -3.80 -20.17 -22.24
CA SER A 157 -3.56 -21.24 -23.22
C SER A 157 -2.55 -22.28 -22.76
N LEU A 158 -1.59 -21.89 -21.91
CA LEU A 158 -0.57 -22.77 -21.33
C LEU A 158 -1.03 -23.48 -20.06
N LEU A 159 -2.24 -23.18 -19.59
CA LEU A 159 -2.74 -23.65 -18.32
C LEU A 159 -3.10 -25.14 -18.38
N PRO A 160 -2.72 -25.97 -17.39
CA PRO A 160 -3.14 -27.36 -17.36
C PRO A 160 -4.68 -27.46 -17.22
N PRO A 161 -5.33 -28.43 -17.91
CA PRO A 161 -6.79 -28.51 -18.00
C PRO A 161 -7.50 -28.79 -16.67
N GLY A 162 -6.77 -29.27 -15.65
CA GLY A 162 -7.30 -29.55 -14.31
C GLY A 162 -7.21 -28.38 -13.32
N SER A 163 -6.76 -27.20 -13.75
CA SER A 163 -6.61 -26.03 -12.87
C SER A 163 -7.89 -25.19 -12.79
N LYS A 164 -8.08 -24.45 -11.70
CA LYS A 164 -9.26 -23.57 -11.51
C LYS A 164 -9.22 -22.32 -12.39
N GLY A 165 -8.02 -21.87 -12.76
CA GLY A 165 -7.80 -20.69 -13.59
C GLY A 165 -6.56 -19.89 -13.21
N LEU A 166 -6.51 -18.66 -13.72
CA LEU A 166 -5.40 -17.73 -13.55
C LEU A 166 -5.77 -16.62 -12.54
N VAL A 167 -4.85 -16.32 -11.64
CA VAL A 167 -4.91 -15.17 -10.74
C VAL A 167 -3.85 -14.17 -11.22
N VAL A 168 -4.30 -12.98 -11.61
CA VAL A 168 -3.42 -11.86 -11.93
C VAL A 168 -3.16 -11.10 -10.64
N TRP A 169 -1.95 -11.22 -10.12
CA TRP A 169 -1.53 -10.54 -8.89
C TRP A 169 -0.71 -9.30 -9.25
N ILE A 170 -1.30 -8.14 -9.03
CA ILE A 170 -0.70 -6.85 -9.36
C ILE A 170 -0.10 -6.24 -8.11
N LEU A 171 1.22 -6.30 -8.05
CA LEU A 171 2.04 -5.66 -7.03
C LEU A 171 2.04 -4.14 -7.24
N GLU A 172 2.02 -3.40 -6.15
CA GLU A 172 2.08 -1.93 -6.14
C GLU A 172 0.99 -1.21 -6.97
N ALA A 173 -0.21 -1.79 -7.06
CA ALA A 173 -1.34 -1.21 -7.78
C ALA A 173 -1.79 0.19 -7.30
N LYS A 174 -1.29 0.67 -6.16
CA LYS A 174 -1.45 2.06 -5.69
C LYS A 174 -1.01 3.14 -6.69
N VAL A 175 -0.16 2.78 -7.67
CA VAL A 175 0.32 3.70 -8.71
C VAL A 175 -0.69 3.84 -9.85
N LEU A 176 -1.59 2.87 -10.00
CA LEU A 176 -2.60 2.88 -11.06
C LEU A 176 -3.66 3.96 -10.81
N SER A 177 -4.11 4.56 -11.89
CA SER A 177 -5.24 5.47 -11.94
C SER A 177 -6.55 4.74 -11.67
N LYS A 178 -7.59 5.49 -11.32
CA LYS A 178 -8.92 4.91 -11.08
C LYS A 178 -9.48 4.20 -12.32
N ALA A 179 -9.25 4.74 -13.52
CA ALA A 179 -9.69 4.13 -14.77
C ALA A 179 -9.02 2.77 -15.02
N GLU A 180 -7.73 2.65 -14.72
CA GLU A 180 -6.99 1.38 -14.80
C GLU A 180 -7.53 0.35 -13.80
N LEU A 181 -7.86 0.78 -12.57
CA LEU A 181 -8.50 -0.08 -11.58
C LEU A 181 -9.92 -0.51 -12.00
N GLN A 182 -10.66 0.35 -12.71
CA GLN A 182 -11.97 -0.01 -13.28
C GLN A 182 -11.82 -1.10 -14.34
N PHE A 183 -10.83 -0.97 -15.24
CA PHE A 183 -10.55 -2.00 -16.23
C PHE A 183 -10.22 -3.35 -15.56
N LEU A 184 -9.37 -3.34 -14.54
CA LEU A 184 -9.03 -4.54 -13.77
C LEU A 184 -10.24 -5.16 -13.06
N ALA A 185 -11.19 -4.34 -12.61
CA ALA A 185 -12.44 -4.82 -12.02
C ALA A 185 -13.36 -5.49 -13.06
N LEU A 186 -13.30 -5.06 -14.32
CA LEU A 186 -14.07 -5.60 -15.45
C LEU A 186 -13.42 -6.83 -16.09
N LEU A 187 -12.12 -7.05 -15.90
CA LEU A 187 -11.37 -8.14 -16.53
C LEU A 187 -11.99 -9.54 -16.27
N PRO A 188 -12.44 -9.89 -15.05
CA PRO A 188 -13.12 -11.17 -14.81
C PRO A 188 -14.45 -11.34 -15.55
N THR A 189 -15.09 -10.24 -15.97
CA THR A 189 -16.31 -10.27 -16.79
C THR A 189 -15.98 -10.63 -18.24
N LEU A 190 -14.85 -10.13 -18.76
CA LEU A 190 -14.35 -10.47 -20.10
C LEU A 190 -13.79 -11.90 -20.16
N ARG A 191 -13.10 -12.33 -19.10
CA ARG A 191 -12.47 -13.65 -18.99
C ARG A 191 -12.87 -14.32 -17.66
N PRO A 192 -13.87 -15.22 -17.64
CA PRO A 192 -14.41 -15.78 -16.39
C PRO A 192 -13.41 -16.66 -15.62
N ASN A 193 -12.41 -17.21 -16.32
CA ASN A 193 -11.35 -18.03 -15.72
C ASN A 193 -10.22 -17.18 -15.09
N VAL A 194 -10.36 -15.86 -15.05
CA VAL A 194 -9.36 -14.95 -14.52
C VAL A 194 -9.87 -14.24 -13.28
N ARG A 195 -9.04 -14.22 -12.24
CA ARG A 195 -9.28 -13.53 -10.98
C ARG A 195 -8.20 -12.47 -10.83
N VAL A 196 -8.54 -11.31 -10.27
CA VAL A 196 -7.62 -10.17 -10.18
C VAL A 196 -7.44 -9.79 -8.72
N ILE A 197 -6.18 -9.66 -8.31
CA ILE A 197 -5.81 -9.21 -6.97
C ILE A 197 -4.86 -8.02 -7.15
N ALA A 198 -5.19 -6.88 -6.55
CA ALA A 198 -4.45 -5.64 -6.72
C ALA A 198 -4.03 -5.04 -5.38
N GLU A 199 -2.73 -4.79 -5.20
CA GLU A 199 -2.17 -4.15 -4.00
C GLU A 199 -2.35 -2.63 -4.05
N CYS A 200 -3.52 -2.16 -3.63
CA CYS A 200 -3.93 -0.76 -3.78
C CYS A 200 -3.36 0.17 -2.69
N GLY A 201 -2.66 -0.37 -1.69
CA GLY A 201 -2.07 0.41 -0.63
C GLY A 201 -1.61 -0.46 0.53
N ASN A 202 -1.45 0.15 1.69
CA ASN A 202 -0.94 -0.53 2.87
C ASN A 202 -1.85 -0.29 4.07
N TRP A 203 -1.85 -1.24 5.02
CA TRP A 203 -2.63 -1.15 6.25
C TRP A 203 -1.94 -1.87 7.40
N ARG A 204 -2.19 -1.52 8.67
CA ARG A 204 -1.53 -2.17 9.82
C ARG A 204 -1.88 -3.66 10.00
N LYS A 205 -2.92 -4.13 9.32
CA LYS A 205 -3.40 -5.51 9.31
C LYS A 205 -3.75 -5.85 7.87
N PHE A 206 -3.60 -7.11 7.49
CA PHE A 206 -4.05 -7.55 6.17
C PHE A 206 -5.56 -7.40 6.04
N VAL A 207 -6.01 -6.52 5.15
CA VAL A 207 -7.42 -6.25 4.86
C VAL A 207 -7.62 -6.33 3.35
N TRP A 208 -8.76 -6.85 2.92
CA TRP A 208 -9.15 -6.88 1.52
C TRP A 208 -10.55 -6.31 1.35
N LYS A 209 -10.82 -5.78 0.15
CA LYS A 209 -12.09 -5.21 -0.27
C LYS A 209 -12.32 -5.53 -1.75
N PRO A 210 -13.57 -5.62 -2.22
CA PRO A 210 -13.83 -5.80 -3.64
C PRO A 210 -13.32 -4.60 -4.45
N LEU A 211 -12.69 -4.88 -5.60
CA LEU A 211 -12.09 -3.83 -6.43
C LEU A 211 -13.13 -2.87 -7.03
N LYS A 212 -14.37 -3.35 -7.21
CA LYS A 212 -15.51 -2.57 -7.71
C LYS A 212 -15.85 -1.36 -6.80
N GLU A 213 -15.75 -1.53 -5.47
CA GLU A 213 -16.01 -0.44 -4.51
C GLU A 213 -14.95 0.66 -4.61
N ILE A 214 -13.69 0.28 -4.80
CA ILE A 214 -12.56 1.21 -4.81
C ILE A 214 -12.44 1.95 -6.14
N SER A 215 -12.74 1.26 -7.23
CA SER A 215 -12.75 1.81 -8.59
C SER A 215 -13.95 2.73 -8.85
N GLY A 216 -14.93 2.77 -7.95
CA GLY A 216 -16.11 3.63 -8.04
C GLY A 216 -17.18 3.12 -9.00
N LEU A 217 -17.16 1.83 -9.35
CA LEU A 217 -18.16 1.22 -10.23
C LEU A 217 -19.50 0.95 -9.53
N THR A 218 -19.55 1.02 -8.20
CA THR A 218 -20.74 0.69 -7.39
C THR A 218 -21.60 1.91 -7.02
N ALA A 219 -21.67 2.95 -7.85
CA ALA A 219 -22.36 4.19 -7.51
C ALA A 219 -23.81 4.34 -8.03
N GLU A 220 -24.40 3.39 -8.76
CA GLU A 220 -25.72 3.59 -9.38
C GLU A 220 -26.68 2.38 -9.39
N ASP A 221 -26.86 1.67 -8.28
CA ASP A 221 -27.96 0.68 -8.15
C ASP A 221 -28.89 0.98 -6.95
N GLY A 222 -28.96 2.25 -6.52
CA GLY A 222 -29.62 2.66 -5.27
C GLY A 222 -30.68 3.77 -5.36
N SER A 223 -31.19 4.12 -6.55
CA SER A 223 -32.32 5.06 -6.65
C SER A 223 -33.14 4.83 -7.92
N GLY A 224 -34.24 4.10 -7.78
CA GLY A 224 -35.20 3.86 -8.86
C GLY A 224 -36.38 3.00 -8.42
N THR A 225 -36.90 3.26 -7.21
CA THR A 225 -38.30 2.95 -6.85
C THR A 225 -39.18 4.09 -7.27
#